data_AF-A0A1F6SPY4-F1
#
_entry.id   AF-A0A1F6SPY4-F1
#
_cell.length_a   1.000
_cell.length_b   1.000
_cell.length_c   1.000
_cell.angle_alpha   90.00
_cell.angle_beta   90.00
_cell.angle_gamma   90.00
#
_symmetry.space_group_name_H-M   'P 1'
#
loop_
_entity.id
_entity.type
_entity.pdbx_description
1 polymer ?
#
loop_
_entity_poly.entity_id
_entity_poly.type
_entity_poly.pdbx_seq_one_letter_code
_entity_poly.pdbx_strand_id
1 'polypeptide(L)'
;MRIYIDIGEKEKSGDYSSYFISIPLSKKEAISFDNSYKGYRVIRQILIEEKKMPASQKITSEWDTIIIEGEKFVQSEHIRWVDLNKKDWCNNEVWETVWEAPMPEKLNELLLKYSAIAKKHYKELCKFSQEMSEFQDLLLKEVAYYKGRFRD
;
A
#
# COMPACT_ATOMS: atom_id res chain seq x y z
N MET A 1 -8.78 -5.55 9.89
CA MET A 1 -8.63 -4.86 8.58
C MET A 1 -7.63 -5.65 7.74
N ARG A 2 -7.73 -5.66 6.41
CA ARG A 2 -6.67 -6.17 5.53
C ARG A 2 -5.77 -5.01 5.10
N ILE A 3 -4.46 -5.21 5.18
CA ILE A 3 -3.43 -4.24 4.80
C ILE A 3 -2.51 -4.90 3.78
N TYR A 4 -2.27 -4.24 2.66
CA TYR A 4 -1.24 -4.59 1.69
C TYR A 4 -0.06 -3.63 1.91
N ILE A 5 1.15 -4.14 2.04
CA ILE A 5 2.37 -3.33 2.17
C ILE A 5 3.42 -3.88 1.23
N ASP A 6 3.99 -3.05 0.37
CA ASP A 6 5.17 -3.43 -0.40
C ASP A 6 6.30 -3.89 0.54
N ILE A 7 7.07 -4.90 0.17
CA ILE A 7 8.35 -5.17 0.85
C ILE A 7 9.35 -4.09 0.42
N GLY A 8 9.34 -3.72 -0.86
CA GLY A 8 10.33 -2.84 -1.47
C GLY A 8 11.72 -3.49 -1.51
N GLU A 9 12.70 -2.77 -2.07
CA GLU A 9 14.11 -3.16 -1.91
C GLU A 9 14.61 -2.74 -0.52
N LYS A 10 15.38 -3.62 0.15
CA LYS A 10 16.11 -3.23 1.35
C LYS A 10 17.25 -2.31 0.96
N GLU A 11 17.39 -1.18 1.65
CA GLU A 11 18.59 -0.37 1.50
C GLU A 11 19.84 -1.11 2.00
N LYS A 12 21.02 -0.67 1.53
CA LYS A 12 22.31 -1.24 1.95
C LYS A 12 22.58 -1.12 3.45
N SER A 13 21.89 -0.22 4.15
CA SER A 13 21.87 -0.04 5.61
C SER A 13 21.06 -1.12 6.35
N GLY A 14 20.14 -1.81 5.66
CA GLY A 14 19.21 -2.78 6.25
C GLY A 14 17.87 -2.18 6.71
N ASP A 15 17.68 -0.87 6.56
CA ASP A 15 16.43 -0.16 6.83
C ASP A 15 15.60 0.06 5.54
N TYR A 16 14.37 0.56 5.71
CA TYR A 16 13.44 0.88 4.63
C TYR A 16 13.21 2.40 4.61
N SER A 17 13.46 3.06 3.48
CA SER A 17 13.25 4.49 3.27
C SER A 17 11.89 4.84 2.65
N SER A 18 11.21 3.84 2.08
CA SER A 18 9.95 4.00 1.35
C SER A 18 8.91 2.94 1.72
N TYR A 19 7.66 3.26 1.44
CA TYR A 19 6.55 2.32 1.49
C TYR A 19 5.45 2.66 0.48
N PHE A 20 4.67 1.65 0.16
CA PHE A 20 3.36 1.73 -0.45
C PHE A 20 2.41 0.84 0.35
N ILE A 21 1.50 1.45 1.10
CA ILE A 21 0.45 0.76 1.85
C ILE A 21 -0.85 0.88 1.06
N SER A 22 -1.61 -0.19 0.88
CA SER A 22 -2.96 -0.12 0.31
C SER A 22 -3.99 -0.79 1.21
N ILE A 23 -5.11 -0.10 1.43
CA ILE A 23 -6.23 -0.52 2.26
C ILE A 23 -7.48 -0.66 1.37
N PRO A 24 -7.95 -1.89 1.06
CA PRO A 24 -9.17 -2.08 0.31
C PRO A 24 -10.39 -1.63 1.13
N LEU A 25 -11.18 -0.72 0.57
CA LEU A 25 -12.47 -0.29 1.12
C LEU A 25 -13.62 -1.18 0.63
N SER A 26 -13.46 -1.78 -0.55
CA SER A 26 -14.37 -2.74 -1.15
C SER A 26 -13.64 -3.58 -2.21
N LYS A 27 -14.35 -4.47 -2.91
CA LYS A 27 -13.81 -5.16 -4.10
C LYS A 27 -13.44 -4.23 -5.27
N LYS A 28 -13.82 -2.95 -5.23
CA LYS A 28 -13.60 -2.00 -6.33
C LYS A 28 -12.92 -0.70 -5.91
N GLU A 29 -12.52 -0.55 -4.66
CA GLU A 29 -12.05 0.73 -4.14
C GLU A 29 -10.99 0.49 -3.07
N ALA A 30 -9.89 1.24 -3.14
CA ALA A 30 -8.83 1.25 -2.14
C ALA A 30 -8.38 2.68 -1.83
N ILE A 31 -7.85 2.87 -0.61
CA ILE A 31 -7.04 4.03 -0.25
C ILE A 31 -5.61 3.56 -0.06
N SER A 32 -4.68 4.20 -0.75
CA SER A 32 -3.26 3.89 -0.70
C SER A 32 -2.47 5.07 -0.13
N PHE A 33 -1.47 4.77 0.69
CA PHE A 33 -0.51 5.73 1.23
C PHE A 33 0.84 5.41 0.59
N ASP A 34 1.36 6.36 -0.17
CA ASP A 34 2.55 6.20 -1.01
C ASP A 34 3.64 7.15 -0.51
N ASN A 35 4.80 6.61 -0.15
CA ASN A 35 6.04 7.33 0.13
C ASN A 35 7.19 6.71 -0.69
N SER A 36 6.92 6.43 -1.96
CA SER A 36 7.88 5.94 -2.94
C SER A 36 8.33 7.07 -3.88
N TYR A 37 8.71 6.74 -5.12
CA TYR A 37 9.22 7.66 -6.13
C TYR A 37 8.28 8.81 -6.51
N LYS A 38 6.96 8.69 -6.24
CA LYS A 38 5.97 9.76 -6.43
C LYS A 38 5.94 10.76 -5.27
N GLY A 39 6.61 10.52 -4.14
CA GLY A 39 6.61 11.39 -2.95
C GLY A 39 5.35 11.26 -2.09
N TYR A 40 5.44 11.67 -0.81
CA TYR A 40 4.46 11.32 0.22
C TYR A 40 3.02 11.83 -0.05
N ARG A 41 2.13 10.91 -0.41
CA ARG A 41 0.75 11.20 -0.81
C ARG A 41 -0.25 10.15 -0.33
N VAL A 42 -1.53 10.53 -0.36
CA VAL A 42 -2.66 9.62 -0.21
C VAL A 42 -3.42 9.58 -1.53
N ILE A 43 -3.73 8.36 -2.00
CA ILE A 43 -4.29 8.07 -3.31
C ILE A 43 -5.62 7.32 -3.13
N ARG A 44 -6.66 7.72 -3.86
CA ARG A 44 -7.90 6.93 -4.01
C ARG A 44 -7.87 6.21 -5.35
N GLN A 45 -7.98 4.89 -5.32
CA GLN A 45 -7.95 4.05 -6.51
C GLN A 45 -9.27 3.29 -6.67
N ILE A 46 -9.77 3.20 -7.91
CA ILE A 46 -10.98 2.44 -8.27
C ILE A 46 -10.63 1.36 -9.29
N LEU A 47 -11.10 0.13 -9.07
CA LEU A 47 -10.97 -0.98 -10.02
C LEU A 47 -11.90 -0.73 -11.21
N ILE A 48 -11.32 -0.61 -12.40
CA ILE A 48 -12.04 -0.42 -13.65
C ILE A 48 -12.46 -1.78 -14.25
N GLU A 49 -11.50 -2.70 -14.38
CA GLU A 49 -11.74 -4.04 -14.94
C GLU A 49 -10.73 -5.07 -14.42
N GLU A 50 -11.20 -6.31 -14.23
CA GLU A 50 -10.33 -7.49 -14.14
C GLU A 50 -9.90 -7.87 -15.57
N LYS A 51 -8.60 -7.80 -15.85
CA LYS A 51 -8.03 -7.94 -17.19
C LYS A 51 -6.62 -8.52 -17.12
N LYS A 52 -6.41 -9.69 -17.73
CA LYS A 52 -5.10 -10.34 -17.77
C LYS A 52 -4.07 -9.48 -18.52
N MET A 53 -2.95 -9.17 -17.87
CA MET A 53 -1.85 -8.42 -18.49
C MET A 53 -1.26 -9.18 -19.70
N PRO A 54 -1.08 -8.53 -20.87
CA PRO A 54 -0.48 -9.15 -22.04
C PRO A 54 0.94 -9.62 -21.77
N ALA A 55 1.32 -10.79 -22.29
CA ALA A 55 2.67 -11.33 -22.13
C ALA A 55 3.76 -10.46 -22.81
N SER A 56 3.38 -9.62 -23.77
CA SER A 56 4.24 -8.64 -24.45
C SER A 56 4.32 -7.28 -23.75
N GLN A 57 3.57 -7.07 -22.65
CA GLN A 57 3.54 -5.80 -21.95
C GLN A 57 4.88 -5.56 -21.24
N LYS A 58 5.52 -4.43 -21.52
CA LYS A 58 6.70 -4.00 -20.75
C LYS A 58 6.24 -3.59 -19.35
N ILE A 59 6.84 -4.20 -18.33
CA ILE A 59 6.58 -3.91 -16.93
C ILE A 59 7.33 -2.63 -16.52
N THR A 60 6.70 -1.78 -15.70
CA THR A 60 7.32 -0.55 -15.18
C THR A 60 8.10 -0.85 -13.90
N SER A 61 7.52 -1.64 -12.99
CA SER A 61 8.21 -2.16 -11.79
C SER A 61 7.56 -3.44 -11.29
N GLU A 62 8.32 -4.25 -10.56
CA GLU A 62 7.89 -5.50 -9.93
C GLU A 62 8.37 -5.53 -8.47
N TRP A 63 7.52 -5.99 -7.55
CA TRP A 63 7.87 -6.10 -6.12
C TRP A 63 7.01 -7.14 -5.41
N ASP A 64 7.50 -7.68 -4.31
CA ASP A 64 6.68 -8.50 -3.42
C ASP A 64 5.92 -7.61 -2.44
N THR A 65 4.66 -7.95 -2.16
CA THR A 65 3.77 -7.28 -1.20
C THR A 65 3.36 -8.26 -0.12
N ILE A 66 3.46 -7.87 1.16
CA ILE A 66 2.91 -8.63 2.28
C ILE A 66 1.45 -8.25 2.52
N ILE A 67 0.64 -9.25 2.83
CA ILE A 67 -0.75 -9.09 3.26
C ILE A 67 -0.84 -9.37 4.76
N ILE A 68 -1.38 -8.41 5.49
CA ILE A 68 -1.59 -8.48 6.93
C ILE A 68 -3.10 -8.42 7.20
N GLU A 69 -3.62 -9.28 8.06
CA GLU A 69 -4.98 -9.23 8.59
C GLU A 69 -4.96 -9.29 10.12
N GLY A 70 -5.45 -8.23 10.76
CA GLY A 70 -5.20 -8.07 12.19
C GLY A 70 -3.71 -7.88 12.46
N GLU A 71 -3.20 -8.53 13.50
CA GLU A 71 -1.79 -8.52 13.89
C GLU A 71 -0.95 -9.63 13.21
N LYS A 72 -1.45 -10.22 12.11
CA LYS A 72 -0.87 -11.44 11.52
C LYS A 72 -0.63 -11.31 10.02
N PHE A 73 0.53 -11.80 9.59
CA PHE A 73 0.81 -12.05 8.18
C PHE A 73 -0.05 -13.20 7.67
N VAL A 74 -0.62 -13.01 6.48
CA VAL A 74 -1.47 -13.99 5.78
C VAL A 74 -0.69 -14.64 4.66
N GLN A 75 -0.21 -13.84 3.70
CA GLN A 75 0.53 -14.30 2.53
C GLN A 75 1.35 -13.16 1.91
N SER A 76 2.27 -13.50 1.02
CA SER A 76 2.95 -12.57 0.14
C SER A 76 2.46 -12.74 -1.29
N GLU A 77 2.24 -11.63 -2.01
CA GLU A 77 1.87 -11.62 -3.42
C GLU A 77 2.93 -10.88 -4.23
N HIS A 78 3.35 -11.47 -5.34
CA HIS A 78 4.24 -10.80 -6.29
C HIS A 78 3.42 -9.86 -7.18
N ILE A 79 3.77 -8.58 -7.18
CA ILE A 79 3.09 -7.52 -7.92
C ILE A 79 3.91 -7.17 -9.15
N ARG A 80 3.25 -7.19 -10.31
CA ARG A 80 3.77 -6.67 -11.57
C ARG A 80 2.93 -5.47 -11.97
N TRP A 81 3.57 -4.33 -12.15
CA TRP A 81 2.87 -3.06 -12.33
C TRP A 81 3.33 -2.28 -13.56
N VAL A 82 2.35 -1.68 -14.24
CA VAL A 82 2.54 -0.86 -15.45
C VAL A 82 1.86 0.49 -15.23
N ASP A 83 2.66 1.55 -15.17
CA ASP A 83 2.19 2.94 -15.14
C ASP A 83 1.59 3.30 -16.51
N LEU A 84 0.27 3.53 -16.56
CA LEU A 84 -0.44 4.15 -17.70
C LEU A 84 -1.02 5.51 -17.25
N ASN A 85 -0.22 6.26 -16.48
CA ASN A 85 -0.48 7.58 -15.91
C ASN A 85 -1.61 7.58 -14.86
N LYS A 86 -2.86 7.87 -15.26
CA LYS A 86 -4.01 7.81 -14.34
C LYS A 86 -4.56 6.39 -14.18
N LYS A 87 -4.17 5.47 -15.05
CA LYS A 87 -4.54 4.06 -14.97
C LYS A 87 -3.30 3.23 -14.69
N ASP A 88 -3.44 2.26 -13.81
CA ASP A 88 -2.38 1.38 -13.36
C ASP A 88 -2.80 -0.05 -13.69
N TRP A 89 -1.99 -0.77 -14.47
CA TRP A 89 -2.19 -2.21 -14.59
C TRP A 89 -1.43 -2.90 -13.47
N CYS A 90 -2.15 -3.50 -12.52
CA CYS A 90 -1.59 -4.26 -11.42
C CYS A 90 -1.95 -5.74 -11.62
N ASN A 91 -0.98 -6.60 -11.90
CA ASN A 91 -1.17 -8.03 -12.18
C ASN A 91 -2.26 -8.36 -13.23
N ASN A 92 -3.49 -8.68 -12.81
CA ASN A 92 -4.62 -8.99 -13.68
C ASN A 92 -5.78 -7.99 -13.50
N GLU A 93 -5.48 -6.77 -13.05
CA GLU A 93 -6.46 -5.74 -12.72
C GLU A 93 -6.01 -4.40 -13.30
N VAL A 94 -6.98 -3.60 -13.77
CA VAL A 94 -6.75 -2.21 -14.19
C VAL A 94 -7.42 -1.29 -13.19
N TRP A 95 -6.61 -0.52 -12.46
CA TRP A 95 -7.03 0.47 -11.48
C TRP A 95 -6.94 1.87 -12.06
N GLU A 96 -7.76 2.80 -11.59
CA GLU A 96 -7.70 4.22 -11.93
C GLU A 96 -7.50 5.06 -10.66
N THR A 97 -6.49 5.92 -10.67
CA THR A 97 -6.28 6.95 -9.65
C THR A 97 -7.26 8.09 -9.91
N VAL A 98 -8.29 8.18 -9.07
CA VAL A 98 -9.37 9.17 -9.22
C VAL A 98 -9.16 10.42 -8.36
N TRP A 99 -8.31 10.33 -7.33
CA TRP A 99 -7.95 11.45 -6.45
C TRP A 99 -6.59 11.23 -5.80
N GLU A 100 -5.85 12.31 -5.57
CA GLU A 100 -4.62 12.33 -4.78
C GLU A 100 -4.47 13.63 -4.00
N ALA A 101 -3.75 13.59 -2.86
CA ALA A 101 -3.32 14.78 -2.13
C ALA A 101 -2.02 14.54 -1.36
N PRO A 102 -1.28 15.62 -1.01
CA PRO A 102 -0.14 15.54 -0.10
C PRO A 102 -0.53 14.96 1.27
N MET A 103 0.38 14.17 1.82
CA MET A 103 0.28 13.61 3.16
C MET A 103 1.01 14.50 4.19
N PRO A 104 0.51 14.67 5.43
CA PRO A 104 1.28 15.37 6.47
C PRO A 104 2.59 14.64 6.79
N GLU A 105 3.70 15.37 6.95
CA GLU A 105 5.03 14.82 7.24
C GLU A 105 5.04 13.89 8.45
N LYS A 106 4.43 14.31 9.57
CA LYS A 106 4.29 13.47 10.78
C LYS A 106 3.49 12.18 10.55
N LEU A 107 2.53 12.17 9.62
CA LEU A 107 1.81 10.94 9.25
C LEU A 107 2.74 10.03 8.44
N ASN A 108 3.50 10.60 7.49
CA ASN A 108 4.50 9.89 6.71
C ASN A 108 5.57 9.20 7.59
N GLU A 109 6.11 9.90 8.58
CA GLU A 109 7.07 9.34 9.56
C GLU A 109 6.51 8.14 10.32
N LEU A 110 5.27 8.24 10.81
CA LEU A 110 4.61 7.16 11.56
C LEU A 110 4.34 5.94 10.67
N LEU A 111 3.80 6.16 9.47
CA LEU A 111 3.54 5.10 8.51
C LEU A 111 4.84 4.43 8.03
N LEU A 112 5.93 5.19 7.86
CA LEU A 112 7.26 4.65 7.56
C LEU A 112 7.77 3.76 8.69
N LYS A 113 7.71 4.24 9.95
CA LYS A 113 8.09 3.47 11.15
C LYS A 113 7.35 2.14 11.22
N TYR A 114 6.02 2.14 11.16
CA TYR A 114 5.23 0.91 11.28
C TYR A 114 5.40 0.00 10.06
N SER A 115 5.51 0.55 8.85
CA SER A 115 5.81 -0.24 7.65
C SER A 115 7.18 -0.91 7.75
N ALA A 116 8.21 -0.22 8.25
CA ALA A 116 9.53 -0.81 8.43
C ALA A 116 9.50 -2.00 9.42
N ILE A 117 8.76 -1.89 10.54
CA ILE A 117 8.52 -3.01 11.46
C ILE A 117 7.82 -4.16 10.74
N ALA A 118 6.72 -3.87 10.04
CA ALA A 118 5.93 -4.87 9.32
C ALA A 118 6.77 -5.60 8.25
N LYS A 119 7.47 -4.87 7.38
CA LYS A 119 8.35 -5.40 6.33
C LYS A 119 9.51 -6.23 6.89
N LYS A 120 10.10 -5.81 8.02
CA LYS A 120 11.24 -6.50 8.65
C LYS A 120 10.83 -7.77 9.41
N HIS A 121 9.62 -7.79 9.97
CA HIS A 121 9.16 -8.82 10.91
C HIS A 121 7.87 -9.54 10.51
N TYR A 122 7.43 -9.49 9.23
CA TYR A 122 6.14 -10.06 8.80
C TYR A 122 5.92 -11.53 9.23
N LYS A 123 6.96 -12.36 9.23
CA LYS A 123 6.86 -13.78 9.66
C LYS A 123 6.61 -13.96 11.16
N GLU A 124 6.78 -12.91 11.96
CA GLU A 124 6.75 -12.92 13.43
C GLU A 124 5.97 -11.74 14.04
N LEU A 125 5.00 -11.15 13.32
CA LEU A 125 4.25 -9.96 13.76
C LEU A 125 3.56 -10.10 15.12
N CYS A 126 3.26 -11.32 15.57
CA CYS A 126 2.74 -11.58 16.91
C CYS A 126 3.68 -11.15 18.05
N LYS A 127 4.98 -10.94 17.77
CA LYS A 127 5.95 -10.35 18.72
C LYS A 127 5.87 -8.81 18.80
N PHE A 128 5.14 -8.19 17.87
CA PHE A 128 4.97 -6.74 17.70
C PHE A 128 3.46 -6.39 17.68
N SER A 129 2.66 -7.12 18.45
CA SER A 129 1.19 -6.99 18.45
C SER A 129 0.73 -5.59 18.81
N GLN A 130 1.38 -4.94 19.78
CA GLN A 130 1.08 -3.56 20.15
C GLN A 130 1.32 -2.61 18.97
N GLU A 131 2.50 -2.66 18.34
CA GLU A 131 2.81 -1.79 17.19
C GLU A 131 1.90 -2.07 15.99
N MET A 132 1.48 -3.31 15.77
CA MET A 132 0.54 -3.68 14.71
C MET A 132 -0.91 -3.28 15.05
N SER A 133 -1.29 -3.17 16.32
CA SER A 133 -2.56 -2.56 16.74
C SER A 133 -2.52 -1.05 16.53
N GLU A 134 -1.49 -0.36 17.03
CA GLU A 134 -1.29 1.08 16.85
C GLU A 134 -1.28 1.49 15.37
N PHE A 135 -0.64 0.67 14.52
CA PHE A 135 -0.61 0.87 13.07
C PHE A 135 -1.99 0.70 12.41
N GLN A 136 -2.76 -0.33 12.82
CA GLN A 136 -4.12 -0.53 12.34
C GLN A 136 -5.04 0.61 12.75
N ASP A 137 -4.96 1.08 14.00
CA ASP A 137 -5.79 2.18 14.50
C ASP A 137 -5.47 3.50 13.78
N LEU A 138 -4.18 3.77 13.53
CA LEU A 138 -3.73 4.89 12.71
C LEU A 138 -4.31 4.80 11.29
N LEU A 139 -4.12 3.66 10.61
CA LEU A 139 -4.62 3.45 9.25
C LEU A 139 -6.15 3.55 9.17
N LEU A 140 -6.90 2.98 10.13
CA LEU A 140 -8.36 3.08 10.21
C LEU A 140 -8.83 4.52 10.33
N LYS A 141 -8.19 5.31 11.22
CA LYS A 141 -8.50 6.73 11.43
C LYS A 141 -8.26 7.55 10.16
N GLU A 142 -7.09 7.40 9.54
CA GLU A 142 -6.75 8.18 8.34
C GLU A 142 -7.59 7.75 7.13
N VAL A 143 -7.83 6.44 6.94
CA VAL A 143 -8.77 5.94 5.92
C VAL A 143 -10.17 6.54 6.10
N ALA A 144 -10.69 6.62 7.33
CA ALA A 144 -11.99 7.23 7.58
C ALA A 144 -12.00 8.75 7.25
N TYR A 145 -10.94 9.47 7.63
CA TYR A 145 -10.76 10.89 7.33
C TYR A 145 -10.70 11.18 5.82
N TYR A 146 -9.83 10.48 5.10
CA TYR A 146 -9.68 10.66 3.65
C TYR A 146 -10.94 10.21 2.90
N LYS A 147 -11.58 9.09 3.28
CA LYS A 147 -12.87 8.67 2.71
C LYS A 147 -13.98 9.70 2.88
N GLY A 148 -13.98 10.46 3.98
CA GLY A 148 -14.90 11.57 4.19
C GLY A 148 -14.72 12.67 3.13
N ARG A 149 -13.47 13.06 2.87
CA ARG A 149 -13.08 14.07 1.89
C ARG A 149 -13.24 13.65 0.42
N PHE A 150 -13.63 12.41 0.14
CA PHE A 150 -13.82 11.87 -1.21
C PHE A 150 -15.29 11.85 -1.66
N ARG A 151 -16.17 12.49 -0.87
CA ARG A 151 -17.61 12.58 -1.11
C ARG A 151 -18.08 13.99 -1.47
N ASP A 152 -17.17 14.96 -1.41
CA ASP A 152 -17.33 16.36 -1.79
C ASP A 152 -16.65 16.62 -3.16
#